data_AF-A0A954YN10-F1
#
_entry.id   AF-A0A954YN10-F1
#
_cell.length_a   1.000
_cell.length_b   1.000
_cell.length_c   1.000
_cell.angle_alpha   90.00
_cell.angle_beta   90.00
_cell.angle_gamma   90.00
#
_symmetry.space_group_name_H-M   'P 1'
#
loop_
_entity.id
_entity.type
_entity.pdbx_description
1 polymer ?
#
loop_
_entity_poly.entity_id
_entity_poly.type
_entity_poly.pdbx_seq_one_letter_code
_entity_poly.pdbx_strand_id
1 'polypeptide(L)'
;ADRIEEDIYSTGLAIIFLCSLDASEYHDAILAYQQSLTRRQKPHGGWGYPNRETGDTSMTQYGVLSAWEAKQVGFPVPVEVIEKVTNWLMRTQDPNGAWGYQGNDPGNFELIKQAGVRHTMAAAGIGSSYICADMLGLVQMDAEPVDDSLPPALKLVVDKKPDEQAGPVTNKVAAQTLLRTINRANGWFAANFEIETKQNPDYYLYALERYMSFRELAEGKRPKEPIWYNQGFEYLKRTQQDDGSWQGGHGPVIATAFDVLFLLRSTKKSIDKAKGLGEGTLVGGRGLPTSFTDLQLRRGRVVGAGIDAMAEDMVRILNDPEHPDYDYLVDNPDGLLLADDGAARKDQTQRLVRIAKSGPPEARRVAVRALARNGGFDVVPTLIYALSDPNMAVMREARDGLRFVSRKFDGFGLGDKPTKEEVYVATEQWKAWYRTIRPQAYFDN
;
A
#
# COMPACT_ATOMS: atom_id res chain seq x y z
N ALA A 1 19.51 -14.54 -17.65
CA ALA A 1 19.97 -13.32 -16.96
C ALA A 1 20.27 -12.20 -17.96
N ASP A 2 20.76 -12.52 -19.16
CA ASP A 2 21.28 -11.57 -20.17
C ASP A 2 20.23 -10.91 -21.07
N ARG A 3 18.95 -10.83 -20.64
CA ARG A 3 17.89 -10.09 -21.35
C ARG A 3 17.31 -8.92 -20.55
N ILE A 4 17.74 -8.74 -19.30
CA ILE A 4 17.37 -7.58 -18.45
C ILE A 4 18.43 -6.48 -18.63
N GLU A 5 18.90 -6.25 -19.86
CA GLU A 5 20.18 -5.54 -20.03
C GLU A 5 20.09 -4.02 -20.11
N GLU A 6 18.94 -3.37 -20.36
CA GLU A 6 18.99 -1.92 -20.60
C GLU A 6 17.90 -1.07 -19.93
N ASP A 7 16.79 -1.65 -19.50
CA ASP A 7 15.67 -0.83 -19.01
C ASP A 7 15.66 -0.66 -17.49
N ILE A 8 15.87 0.58 -17.04
CA ILE A 8 15.76 0.97 -15.62
C ILE A 8 14.29 1.09 -15.20
N TYR A 9 13.40 1.54 -16.11
CA TYR A 9 11.99 1.74 -15.83
C TYR A 9 11.30 0.43 -15.51
N SER A 10 11.33 -0.54 -16.42
CA SER A 10 10.69 -1.84 -16.21
C SER A 10 11.28 -2.57 -15.02
N THR A 11 12.60 -2.47 -14.79
CA THR A 11 13.20 -3.15 -13.63
C THR A 11 12.72 -2.55 -12.31
N GLY A 12 12.72 -1.21 -12.19
CA GLY A 12 12.24 -0.54 -10.99
C GLY A 12 10.74 -0.77 -10.75
N LEU A 13 9.93 -0.67 -11.80
CA LEU A 13 8.48 -0.97 -11.74
C LEU A 13 8.20 -2.42 -11.38
N ALA A 14 8.96 -3.38 -11.92
CA ALA A 14 8.81 -4.79 -11.58
C ALA A 14 9.09 -5.04 -10.09
N ILE A 15 10.15 -4.43 -9.53
CA ILE A 15 10.43 -4.53 -8.09
C ILE A 15 9.25 -3.97 -7.29
N ILE A 16 8.80 -2.74 -7.59
CA ILE A 16 7.68 -2.10 -6.88
C ILE A 16 6.42 -2.98 -6.93
N PHE A 17 6.10 -3.51 -8.11
CA PHE A 17 4.95 -4.38 -8.32
C PHE A 17 5.06 -5.68 -7.52
N LEU A 18 6.18 -6.38 -7.60
CA LEU A 18 6.37 -7.66 -6.92
C LEU A 18 6.41 -7.49 -5.40
N CYS A 19 7.03 -6.42 -4.88
CA CYS A 19 6.98 -6.07 -3.46
C CYS A 19 5.54 -5.80 -2.97
N SER A 20 4.70 -5.22 -3.84
CA SER A 20 3.30 -4.93 -3.52
C SER A 20 2.37 -6.14 -3.65
N LEU A 21 2.71 -7.07 -4.54
CA LEU A 21 1.94 -8.27 -4.83
C LEU A 21 2.15 -9.35 -3.75
N ASP A 22 3.37 -9.88 -3.66
CA ASP A 22 3.77 -10.89 -2.67
C ASP A 22 5.31 -10.99 -2.63
N ALA A 23 5.92 -10.26 -1.71
CA ALA A 23 7.38 -10.19 -1.63
C ALA A 23 8.03 -11.54 -1.23
N SER A 24 7.26 -12.45 -0.61
CA SER A 24 7.73 -13.76 -0.19
C SER A 24 7.72 -14.73 -1.37
N GLU A 25 6.62 -14.80 -2.12
CA GLU A 25 6.51 -15.64 -3.31
C GLU A 25 7.56 -15.26 -4.36
N TYR A 26 7.76 -13.96 -4.58
CA TYR A 26 8.64 -13.43 -5.63
C TYR A 26 10.04 -13.04 -5.15
N HIS A 27 10.48 -13.54 -3.99
CA HIS A 27 11.74 -13.15 -3.33
C HIS A 27 12.95 -13.19 -4.27
N ASP A 28 13.17 -14.30 -4.97
CA ASP A 28 14.36 -14.47 -5.82
C ASP A 28 14.34 -13.53 -7.04
N ALA A 29 13.15 -13.24 -7.59
CA ALA A 29 12.99 -12.31 -8.69
C ALA A 29 13.30 -10.87 -8.24
N ILE A 30 12.78 -10.46 -7.07
CA ILE A 30 13.05 -9.15 -6.48
C ILE A 30 14.55 -8.97 -6.23
N LEU A 31 15.22 -9.95 -5.61
CA LEU A 31 16.67 -9.91 -5.41
C LEU A 31 17.44 -9.81 -6.72
N ALA A 32 17.08 -10.60 -7.75
CA ALA A 32 17.74 -10.56 -9.04
C ALA A 32 17.62 -9.18 -9.72
N TYR A 33 16.43 -8.58 -9.67
CA TYR A 33 16.19 -7.24 -10.22
C TYR A 33 16.92 -6.15 -9.44
N GLN A 34 16.92 -6.23 -8.10
CA GLN A 34 17.62 -5.27 -7.25
C GLN A 34 19.14 -5.32 -7.46
N GLN A 35 19.71 -6.53 -7.57
CA GLN A 35 21.12 -6.70 -7.92
C GLN A 35 21.43 -6.15 -9.31
N SER A 36 20.52 -6.34 -10.28
CA SER A 36 20.65 -5.75 -11.62
C SER A 36 20.65 -4.22 -11.58
N LEU A 37 19.76 -3.59 -10.81
CA LEU A 37 19.77 -2.13 -10.64
C LEU A 37 21.05 -1.65 -9.94
N THR A 38 21.49 -2.34 -8.90
CA THR A 38 22.71 -2.00 -8.16
C THR A 38 23.94 -2.02 -9.08
N ARG A 39 24.09 -3.07 -9.90
CA ARG A 39 25.19 -3.19 -10.87
C ARG A 39 25.15 -2.11 -11.96
N ARG A 40 23.96 -1.61 -12.30
CA ARG A 40 23.76 -0.59 -13.35
C ARG A 40 23.79 0.85 -12.83
N GLN A 41 23.98 1.07 -11.53
CA GLN A 41 24.22 2.41 -11.01
C GLN A 41 25.55 2.93 -11.58
N LYS A 42 25.51 4.10 -12.22
CA LYS A 42 26.70 4.69 -12.84
C LYS A 42 27.67 5.21 -11.77
N PRO A 43 28.98 5.40 -12.08
CA PRO A 43 29.97 5.84 -11.10
C PRO A 43 29.61 7.13 -10.35
N HIS A 44 28.92 8.06 -11.02
CA HIS A 44 28.46 9.31 -10.41
C HIS A 44 27.29 9.12 -9.42
N GLY A 45 26.59 7.98 -9.47
CA GLY A 45 25.55 7.57 -8.53
C GLY A 45 24.12 7.55 -9.06
N GLY A 46 23.87 8.13 -10.23
CA GLY A 46 22.55 8.08 -10.89
C GLY A 46 22.39 6.82 -11.75
N TRP A 47 21.17 6.61 -12.24
CA TRP A 47 20.88 5.64 -13.29
C TRP A 47 20.54 6.37 -14.57
N GLY A 48 20.79 5.75 -15.72
CA GLY A 48 20.52 6.35 -17.02
C GLY A 48 20.75 5.34 -18.14
N TYR A 49 20.55 5.80 -19.37
CA TYR A 49 20.76 5.00 -20.56
C TYR A 49 22.17 4.38 -20.60
N PRO A 50 22.33 3.10 -20.99
CA PRO A 50 23.63 2.43 -21.03
C PRO A 50 24.65 3.16 -21.92
N ASN A 51 24.18 3.72 -23.04
CA ASN A 51 24.99 4.42 -24.03
C ASN A 51 25.26 5.91 -23.73
N ARG A 52 24.89 6.40 -22.54
CA ARG A 52 25.15 7.78 -22.11
C ARG A 52 25.99 7.80 -20.85
N GLU A 53 26.92 8.74 -20.74
CA GLU A 53 27.70 8.91 -19.51
C GLU A 53 26.89 9.58 -18.39
N THR A 54 25.89 10.39 -18.76
CA THR A 54 25.02 11.11 -17.83
C THR A 54 24.04 10.19 -17.12
N GLY A 55 23.65 10.62 -15.91
CA GLY A 55 22.47 10.10 -15.23
C GLY A 55 21.20 10.72 -15.76
N ASP A 56 20.12 9.96 -15.73
CA ASP A 56 18.78 10.38 -16.08
C ASP A 56 17.93 10.50 -14.80
N THR A 57 17.41 11.70 -14.51
CA THR A 57 16.64 11.97 -13.29
C THR A 57 15.37 11.13 -13.24
N SER A 58 14.76 10.88 -14.40
CA SER A 58 13.53 10.12 -14.55
C SER A 58 13.74 8.65 -14.22
N MET A 59 14.79 8.02 -14.77
CA MET A 59 15.20 6.65 -14.46
C MET A 59 15.69 6.51 -13.01
N THR A 60 16.45 7.51 -12.54
CA THR A 60 17.01 7.51 -11.19
C THR A 60 15.91 7.45 -10.12
N GLN A 61 14.77 8.11 -10.34
CA GLN A 61 13.65 8.05 -9.41
C GLN A 61 13.15 6.61 -9.19
N TYR A 62 13.19 5.76 -10.22
CA TYR A 62 12.76 4.36 -10.12
C TYR A 62 13.80 3.50 -9.42
N GLY A 63 15.09 3.79 -9.62
CA GLY A 63 16.16 3.20 -8.80
C GLY A 63 15.95 3.49 -7.31
N VAL A 64 15.65 4.76 -6.97
CA VAL A 64 15.41 5.19 -5.59
C VAL A 64 14.12 4.63 -5.01
N LEU A 65 12.99 4.75 -5.71
CA LEU A 65 11.69 4.28 -5.22
C LEU A 65 11.67 2.76 -5.06
N SER A 66 12.19 2.02 -6.03
CA SER A 66 12.23 0.55 -5.96
C SER A 66 13.09 0.07 -4.79
N ALA A 67 14.21 0.74 -4.52
CA ALA A 67 15.03 0.46 -3.34
C ALA A 67 14.27 0.76 -2.04
N TRP A 68 13.55 1.89 -1.97
CA TRP A 68 12.76 2.22 -0.79
C TRP A 68 11.65 1.18 -0.55
N GLU A 69 10.87 0.81 -1.56
CA GLU A 69 9.80 -0.21 -1.46
C GLU A 69 10.36 -1.57 -1.04
N ALA A 70 11.47 -2.02 -1.67
CA ALA A 70 12.14 -3.26 -1.32
C ALA A 70 12.60 -3.27 0.16
N LYS A 71 13.16 -2.15 0.64
CA LYS A 71 13.55 -2.00 2.05
C LYS A 71 12.35 -2.14 3.00
N GLN A 72 11.18 -1.62 2.63
CA GLN A 72 9.98 -1.69 3.50
C GLN A 72 9.48 -3.12 3.69
N VAL A 73 9.73 -4.01 2.73
CA VAL A 73 9.35 -5.43 2.79
C VAL A 73 10.53 -6.34 3.14
N GLY A 74 11.59 -5.79 3.75
CA GLY A 74 12.68 -6.55 4.37
C GLY A 74 13.87 -6.89 3.47
N PHE A 75 13.92 -6.41 2.22
CA PHE A 75 15.05 -6.67 1.34
C PHE A 75 16.24 -5.76 1.71
N PRO A 76 17.45 -6.31 1.78
CA PRO A 76 18.63 -5.53 2.13
C PRO A 76 18.98 -4.57 1.00
N VAL A 77 19.02 -3.26 1.28
CA VAL A 77 19.50 -2.25 0.35
C VAL A 77 20.87 -1.73 0.79
N PRO A 78 21.91 -1.84 -0.06
CA PRO A 78 23.23 -1.31 0.29
C PRO A 78 23.19 0.21 0.52
N VAL A 79 23.63 0.66 1.69
CA VAL A 79 23.68 2.09 2.05
C VAL A 79 24.48 2.89 1.02
N GLU A 80 25.58 2.33 0.50
CA GLU A 80 26.42 2.97 -0.52
C GLU A 80 25.66 3.35 -1.79
N VAL A 81 24.68 2.54 -2.22
CA VAL A 81 23.84 2.85 -3.39
C VAL A 81 23.04 4.12 -3.13
N ILE A 82 22.49 4.26 -1.93
CA ILE A 82 21.71 5.42 -1.52
C ILE A 82 22.62 6.64 -1.29
N GLU A 83 23.81 6.46 -0.70
CA GLU A 83 24.82 7.53 -0.56
C GLU A 83 25.17 8.15 -1.92
N LYS A 84 25.46 7.29 -2.91
CA LYS A 84 25.86 7.71 -4.26
C LYS A 84 24.76 8.49 -4.97
N VAL A 85 23.52 7.97 -4.99
CA VAL A 85 22.41 8.67 -5.65
C VAL A 85 22.04 9.96 -4.93
N THR A 86 22.11 10.00 -3.60
CA THR A 86 21.87 11.23 -2.83
C THR A 86 22.87 12.32 -3.21
N ASN A 87 24.16 11.98 -3.25
CA ASN A 87 25.20 12.92 -3.66
C ASN A 87 25.03 13.36 -5.12
N TRP A 88 24.67 12.44 -6.02
CA TRP A 88 24.38 12.78 -7.42
C TRP A 88 23.21 13.77 -7.56
N LEU A 89 22.10 13.55 -6.85
CA LEU A 89 20.94 14.44 -6.84
C LEU A 89 21.31 15.85 -6.36
N MET A 90 22.16 15.94 -5.32
CA MET A 90 22.66 17.23 -4.82
C MET A 90 23.57 17.95 -5.82
N ARG A 91 24.46 17.24 -6.52
CA ARG A 91 25.40 17.85 -7.49
C ARG A 91 24.75 18.24 -8.81
N THR A 92 23.68 17.54 -9.21
CA THR A 92 22.99 17.76 -10.50
C THR A 92 21.75 18.64 -10.41
N GLN A 93 21.44 19.21 -9.24
CA GLN A 93 20.37 20.18 -9.11
C GLN A 93 20.71 21.46 -9.89
N ASP A 94 19.75 21.99 -10.65
CA ASP A 94 19.91 23.30 -11.28
C ASP A 94 19.95 24.40 -10.19
N PRO A 95 20.73 25.49 -10.37
CA PRO A 95 20.72 26.63 -9.46
C PRO A 95 19.32 27.20 -9.16
N ASN A 96 18.34 27.02 -10.05
CA ASN A 96 16.95 27.43 -9.84
C ASN A 96 16.17 26.52 -8.87
N GLY A 97 16.66 25.33 -8.54
CA GLY A 97 16.06 24.39 -7.60
C GLY A 97 15.43 23.13 -8.18
N ALA A 98 15.22 23.06 -9.49
CA ALA A 98 14.71 21.85 -10.14
C ALA A 98 15.84 21.00 -10.74
N TRP A 99 15.48 19.96 -11.51
CA TRP A 99 16.43 19.08 -12.18
C TRP A 99 16.15 19.03 -13.68
N GLY A 100 17.21 18.82 -14.46
CA GLY A 100 17.10 18.47 -15.87
C GLY A 100 16.78 16.98 -16.05
N TYR A 101 16.49 16.58 -17.28
CA TYR A 101 16.28 15.16 -17.62
C TYR A 101 17.59 14.36 -17.56
N GLN A 102 18.64 14.89 -18.18
CA GLN A 102 19.99 14.34 -18.16
C GLN A 102 20.85 15.23 -17.28
N GLY A 103 21.20 14.75 -16.09
CA GLY A 103 21.98 15.51 -15.12
C GLY A 103 23.42 15.62 -15.56
N ASN A 104 23.88 16.85 -15.82
CA ASN A 104 25.29 17.16 -16.00
C ASN A 104 25.92 17.33 -14.62
N ASP A 105 26.72 16.35 -14.21
CA ASP A 105 27.36 16.31 -12.90
C ASP A 105 28.71 17.04 -12.94
N PRO A 106 28.86 18.18 -12.26
CA PRO A 106 30.12 18.93 -12.24
C PRO A 106 31.23 18.21 -11.43
N GLY A 107 30.93 17.09 -10.76
CA GLY A 107 31.88 16.34 -9.93
C GLY A 107 32.16 16.97 -8.57
N ASN A 108 31.60 18.15 -8.30
CA ASN A 108 31.65 18.88 -7.04
C ASN A 108 30.24 19.39 -6.66
N PHE A 109 30.11 20.12 -5.54
CA PHE A 109 28.81 20.65 -5.10
C PHE A 109 28.53 22.09 -5.59
N GLU A 110 29.27 22.57 -6.60
CA GLU A 110 29.02 23.85 -7.25
C GLU A 110 27.98 23.66 -8.36
N LEU A 111 26.75 24.12 -8.13
CA LEU A 111 25.64 23.88 -9.04
C LEU A 111 25.85 24.58 -10.39
N ILE A 112 25.62 23.85 -11.47
CA ILE A 112 25.64 24.37 -12.85
C ILE A 112 24.25 24.30 -13.48
N LYS A 113 23.96 25.19 -14.43
CA LYS A 113 22.71 25.17 -15.17
C LYS A 113 22.51 23.83 -15.88
N GLN A 114 21.32 23.26 -15.73
CA GLN A 114 20.89 22.01 -16.34
C GLN A 114 20.00 22.28 -17.55
N ALA A 115 20.01 21.37 -18.52
CA ALA A 115 19.13 21.45 -19.68
C ALA A 115 17.79 20.76 -19.42
N GLY A 116 16.71 21.28 -20.01
CA GLY A 116 15.41 20.62 -20.00
C GLY A 116 14.76 20.53 -18.62
N VAL A 117 15.00 21.53 -17.75
CA VAL A 117 14.34 21.68 -16.46
C VAL A 117 12.83 21.81 -16.65
N ARG A 118 12.05 20.99 -15.94
CA ARG A 118 10.58 20.92 -16.04
C ARG A 118 9.97 20.26 -14.79
N HIS A 119 8.66 20.43 -14.59
CA HIS A 119 7.92 19.92 -13.44
C HIS A 119 8.09 18.43 -13.18
N THR A 120 8.04 17.59 -14.22
CA THR A 120 8.27 16.13 -14.08
C THR A 120 9.60 15.82 -13.42
N MET A 121 10.67 16.51 -13.84
CA MET A 121 12.02 16.28 -13.31
C MET A 121 12.22 16.95 -11.96
N ALA A 122 11.59 18.11 -11.73
CA ALA A 122 11.54 18.71 -10.41
C ALA A 122 10.91 17.76 -9.38
N ALA A 123 9.73 17.18 -9.69
CA ALA A 123 9.03 16.24 -8.83
C ALA A 123 9.84 14.95 -8.60
N ALA A 124 10.42 14.39 -9.66
CA ALA A 124 11.27 13.21 -9.57
C ALA A 124 12.51 13.42 -8.69
N GLY A 125 13.23 14.54 -8.89
CA GLY A 125 14.44 14.85 -8.15
C GLY A 125 14.18 15.15 -6.68
N ILE A 126 13.17 15.97 -6.37
CA ILE A 126 12.84 16.30 -4.98
C ILE A 126 12.23 15.11 -4.23
N GLY A 127 11.33 14.34 -4.87
CA GLY A 127 10.76 13.14 -4.27
C GLY A 127 11.84 12.11 -3.94
N SER A 128 12.79 11.90 -4.84
CA SER A 128 13.95 11.04 -4.59
C SER A 128 14.84 11.58 -3.46
N SER A 129 15.01 12.91 -3.36
CA SER A 129 15.81 13.52 -2.29
C SER A 129 15.18 13.30 -0.91
N TYR A 130 13.86 13.38 -0.79
CA TYR A 130 13.16 13.04 0.45
C TYR A 130 13.27 11.55 0.80
N ILE A 131 13.11 10.66 -0.18
CA ILE A 131 13.27 9.22 0.03
C ILE A 131 14.68 8.90 0.52
N CYS A 132 15.70 9.47 -0.12
CA CYS A 132 17.09 9.31 0.29
C CYS A 132 17.32 9.82 1.73
N ALA A 133 16.72 10.95 2.10
CA ALA A 133 16.80 11.48 3.45
C ALA A 133 16.21 10.53 4.50
N ASP A 134 15.05 9.93 4.23
CA ASP A 134 14.39 8.90 5.06
C ASP A 134 15.26 7.64 5.16
N MET A 135 15.71 7.09 4.03
CA MET A 135 16.51 5.86 3.99
C MET A 135 17.84 5.98 4.72
N LEU A 136 18.44 7.18 4.74
CA LEU A 136 19.72 7.46 5.37
C LEU A 136 19.59 7.98 6.83
N GLY A 137 18.38 8.22 7.33
CA GLY A 137 18.15 8.80 8.65
C GLY A 137 18.72 10.22 8.81
N LEU A 138 18.77 11.00 7.71
CA LEU A 138 19.39 12.34 7.70
C LEU A 138 18.43 13.48 8.00
N VAL A 139 17.13 13.21 7.92
CA VAL A 139 16.07 14.14 8.29
C VAL A 139 15.15 13.40 9.24
N GLN A 140 14.95 13.96 10.43
CA GLN A 140 13.98 13.46 11.38
C GLN A 140 12.61 13.64 10.76
N MET A 141 12.02 12.53 10.32
CA MET A 141 10.64 12.52 9.85
C MET A 141 9.76 12.37 11.07
N ASP A 142 8.88 13.33 11.31
CA ASP A 142 7.96 13.27 12.43
C ASP A 142 7.09 12.00 12.29
N ALA A 143 7.35 11.02 13.15
CA ALA A 143 6.39 9.97 13.45
C ALA A 143 5.18 10.64 14.11
N GLU A 144 3.98 10.13 13.86
CA GLU A 144 2.75 10.78 14.32
C GLU A 144 2.80 11.07 15.83
N PRO A 145 2.34 12.26 16.29
CA PRO A 145 1.97 12.39 17.68
C PRO A 145 0.86 11.39 17.97
N VAL A 146 1.08 10.55 18.98
CA VAL A 146 0.07 9.65 19.54
C VAL A 146 -1.15 10.51 19.85
N ASP A 147 -2.32 10.06 19.38
CA ASP A 147 -3.59 10.75 19.64
C ASP A 147 -3.82 10.89 21.17
N ASP A 148 -3.77 12.14 21.66
CA ASP A 148 -4.01 12.50 23.06
C ASP A 148 -5.49 12.28 23.49
N SER A 149 -6.35 11.76 22.61
CA SER A 149 -7.74 11.40 22.94
C SER A 149 -7.88 10.06 23.67
N LEU A 150 -6.78 9.33 23.91
CA LEU A 150 -6.80 8.06 24.63
C LEU A 150 -7.15 8.25 26.12
N PRO A 151 -8.13 7.50 26.68
CA PRO A 151 -8.43 7.49 28.10
C PRO A 151 -7.18 7.20 28.95
N PRO A 152 -7.06 7.73 30.19
CA PRO A 152 -5.87 7.56 31.06
C PRO A 152 -5.45 6.11 31.33
N ALA A 153 -6.34 5.14 31.09
CA ALA A 153 -6.09 3.70 31.22
C ALA A 153 -5.41 3.06 30.00
N LEU A 154 -5.42 3.74 28.83
CA LEU A 154 -4.77 3.30 27.60
C LEU A 154 -3.50 4.11 27.38
N LYS A 155 -2.42 3.71 28.07
CA LYS A 155 -1.08 4.10 27.63
C LYS A 155 -0.71 3.20 26.46
N LEU A 156 -0.35 3.80 25.33
CA LEU A 156 0.38 3.10 24.28
C LEU A 156 1.65 2.51 24.93
N VAL A 157 1.64 1.21 25.19
CA VAL A 157 2.88 0.48 25.48
C VAL A 157 3.57 0.37 24.14
N VAL A 158 4.49 1.29 23.88
CA VAL A 158 5.42 1.14 22.77
C VAL A 158 6.34 -0.01 23.16
N ASP A 159 6.00 -1.23 22.76
CA ASP A 159 6.89 -2.37 22.89
C ASP A 159 8.12 -2.09 22.03
N LYS A 160 9.22 -1.86 22.75
CA LYS A 160 10.36 -1.01 22.39
C LYS A 160 9.99 0.47 22.40
N LYS A 161 10.63 1.26 23.29
CA LYS A 161 11.00 2.63 22.90
C LYS A 161 11.49 2.54 21.45
N PRO A 162 10.97 3.32 20.48
CA PRO A 162 11.59 3.35 19.17
C PRO A 162 13.07 3.55 19.47
N ASP A 163 13.93 2.64 18.98
CA ASP A 163 15.38 2.68 19.19
C ASP A 163 15.78 4.15 19.27
N GLU A 164 16.37 4.56 20.40
CA GLU A 164 16.88 5.91 20.61
C GLU A 164 17.36 6.44 19.27
N GLN A 165 16.59 7.37 18.68
CA GLN A 165 16.61 7.78 17.27
C GLN A 165 17.89 7.34 16.59
N ALA A 166 17.87 6.18 15.92
CA ALA A 166 19.04 5.66 15.23
C ALA A 166 19.56 6.79 14.33
N GLY A 167 20.73 7.34 14.69
CA GLY A 167 21.30 8.48 14.00
C GLY A 167 21.55 8.15 12.53
N PRO A 168 22.03 9.13 11.74
CA PRO A 168 22.37 8.91 10.34
C PRO A 168 23.14 7.60 10.14
N VAL A 169 22.68 6.75 9.23
CA VAL A 169 23.36 5.47 8.92
C VAL A 169 24.65 5.68 8.12
N THR A 170 24.99 6.93 7.81
CA THR A 170 26.17 7.35 7.08
C THR A 170 26.64 8.76 7.46
N ASN A 171 27.94 9.00 7.30
CA ASN A 171 28.56 10.33 7.32
C ASN A 171 29.07 10.79 5.94
N LYS A 172 28.88 10.01 4.87
CA LYS A 172 29.33 10.32 3.50
C LYS A 172 28.38 11.25 2.74
N VAL A 173 27.25 11.58 3.34
CA VAL A 173 26.26 12.51 2.81
C VAL A 173 26.12 13.66 3.80
N ALA A 174 26.37 14.88 3.33
CA ALA A 174 26.24 16.07 4.15
C ALA A 174 24.77 16.45 4.33
N ALA A 175 24.18 16.14 5.50
CA ALA A 175 22.78 16.40 5.82
C ALA A 175 22.35 17.85 5.52
N GLN A 176 23.18 18.82 5.88
CA GLN A 176 22.91 20.24 5.62
C GLN A 176 22.86 20.59 4.13
N THR A 177 23.66 19.94 3.30
CA THR A 177 23.62 20.13 1.83
C THR A 177 22.34 19.51 1.26
N LEU A 178 21.92 18.35 1.76
CA LEU A 178 20.67 17.71 1.34
C LEU A 178 19.45 18.55 1.73
N LEU A 179 19.43 19.09 2.95
CA LEU A 179 18.38 20.01 3.40
C LEU A 179 18.31 21.27 2.53
N ARG A 180 19.45 21.87 2.18
CA ARG A 180 19.47 23.00 1.23
C ARG A 180 18.94 22.62 -0.15
N THR A 181 19.27 21.41 -0.63
CA THR A 181 18.79 20.87 -1.91
C THR A 181 17.26 20.74 -1.91
N ILE A 182 16.70 20.13 -0.86
CA ILE A 182 15.25 19.99 -0.65
C ILE A 182 14.58 21.37 -0.56
N ASN A 183 15.12 22.28 0.24
CA ASN A 183 14.54 23.62 0.43
C ASN A 183 14.53 24.45 -0.86
N ARG A 184 15.60 24.36 -1.67
CA ARG A 184 15.65 25.04 -2.97
C ARG A 184 14.58 24.52 -3.92
N ALA A 185 14.38 23.21 -3.95
CA ALA A 185 13.36 22.58 -4.80
C ALA A 185 11.93 22.87 -4.33
N ASN A 186 11.69 22.88 -3.01
CA ASN A 186 10.42 23.35 -2.43
C ASN A 186 10.14 24.81 -2.82
N GLY A 187 11.16 25.67 -2.78
CA GLY A 187 11.06 27.07 -3.23
C GLY A 187 10.73 27.18 -4.72
N TRP A 188 11.33 26.34 -5.56
CA TRP A 188 10.99 26.26 -6.98
C TRP A 188 9.53 25.87 -7.19
N PHE A 189 9.03 24.83 -6.51
CA PHE A 189 7.62 24.44 -6.60
C PHE A 189 6.69 25.52 -6.07
N ALA A 190 7.03 26.22 -4.99
CA ALA A 190 6.21 27.33 -4.48
C ALA A 190 6.02 28.45 -5.52
N ALA A 191 7.01 28.69 -6.39
CA ALA A 191 6.96 29.71 -7.43
C ALA A 191 6.43 29.22 -8.78
N ASN A 192 6.52 27.91 -9.06
CA ASN A 192 6.25 27.35 -10.39
C ASN A 192 5.17 26.26 -10.36
N PHE A 193 4.43 26.07 -9.27
CA PHE A 193 3.44 25.01 -9.16
C PHE A 193 2.41 25.08 -10.30
N GLU A 194 2.19 23.93 -10.95
CA GLU A 194 1.20 23.75 -12.01
C GLU A 194 0.75 22.29 -11.98
N ILE A 195 -0.52 22.03 -12.29
CA ILE A 195 -1.08 20.68 -12.45
C ILE A 195 -1.04 20.26 -13.93
N GLU A 196 -1.54 21.12 -14.80
CA GLU A 196 -1.66 20.88 -16.23
C GLU A 196 -0.36 21.20 -16.96
N THR A 197 0.58 20.27 -16.90
CA THR A 197 1.88 20.44 -17.56
C THR A 197 1.80 20.08 -19.04
N LYS A 198 2.60 20.77 -19.87
CA LYS A 198 2.63 20.55 -21.33
C LYS A 198 3.18 19.19 -21.77
N GLN A 199 3.94 18.51 -20.92
CA GLN A 199 4.63 17.27 -21.27
C GLN A 199 4.36 16.20 -20.22
N ASN A 200 3.74 15.10 -20.65
CA ASN A 200 3.45 13.91 -19.85
C ASN A 200 2.77 14.27 -18.50
N PRO A 201 1.59 14.92 -18.52
CA PRO A 201 0.88 15.33 -17.31
C PRO A 201 0.55 14.15 -16.39
N ASP A 202 0.23 12.99 -16.96
CA ASP A 202 -0.01 11.73 -16.26
C ASP A 202 1.21 11.28 -15.43
N TYR A 203 2.36 11.23 -16.10
CA TYR A 203 3.63 10.90 -15.45
C TYR A 203 4.04 11.91 -14.39
N TYR A 204 3.79 13.21 -14.65
CA TYR A 204 4.03 14.27 -13.69
C TYR A 204 3.18 14.11 -12.43
N LEU A 205 1.87 13.89 -12.57
CA LEU A 205 0.98 13.72 -11.43
C LEU A 205 1.43 12.55 -10.54
N TYR A 206 1.80 11.42 -11.15
CA TYR A 206 2.38 10.30 -10.41
C TYR A 206 3.65 10.70 -9.62
N ALA A 207 4.58 11.44 -10.23
CA ALA A 207 5.78 11.92 -9.54
C ALA A 207 5.48 12.98 -8.46
N LEU A 208 4.49 13.86 -8.71
CA LEU A 208 4.03 14.90 -7.78
C LEU A 208 3.42 14.28 -6.53
N GLU A 209 2.56 13.26 -6.67
CA GLU A 209 1.97 12.54 -5.53
C GLU A 209 3.06 11.97 -4.64
N ARG A 210 4.08 11.33 -5.23
CA ARG A 210 5.22 10.80 -4.47
C ARG A 210 5.96 11.87 -3.69
N TYR A 211 6.35 12.95 -4.38
CA TYR A 211 7.02 14.07 -3.74
C TYR A 211 6.18 14.60 -2.56
N MET A 212 4.91 14.92 -2.80
CA MET A 212 4.06 15.51 -1.79
C MET A 212 3.84 14.55 -0.62
N SER A 213 3.65 13.25 -0.85
CA SER A 213 3.48 12.26 0.22
C SER A 213 4.73 12.12 1.11
N PHE A 214 5.94 12.14 0.55
CA PHE A 214 7.17 12.15 1.35
C PHE A 214 7.43 13.50 2.04
N ARG A 215 6.98 14.62 1.45
CA ARG A 215 7.05 15.93 2.07
C ARG A 215 6.11 16.04 3.27
N GLU A 216 4.86 15.59 3.13
CA GLU A 216 3.87 15.52 4.22
C GLU A 216 4.42 14.70 5.40
N LEU A 217 5.12 13.60 5.09
CA LEU A 217 5.81 12.79 6.08
C LEU A 217 7.00 13.52 6.73
N ALA A 218 7.83 14.22 5.95
CA ALA A 218 9.00 14.93 6.47
C ALA A 218 8.64 16.13 7.34
N GLU A 219 7.55 16.83 6.99
CA GLU A 219 7.10 18.04 7.68
C GLU A 219 6.08 17.76 8.80
N GLY A 220 5.65 16.51 8.99
CA GLY A 220 4.59 16.16 9.95
C GLY A 220 3.22 16.77 9.60
N LYS A 221 3.02 17.25 8.37
CA LYS A 221 1.81 17.96 7.93
C LYS A 221 1.02 17.11 6.94
N ARG A 222 -0.09 16.53 7.40
CA ARG A 222 -0.95 15.65 6.60
C ARG A 222 -2.36 16.22 6.51
N PRO A 223 -2.59 17.26 5.69
CA PRO A 223 -3.93 17.81 5.53
C PRO A 223 -4.87 16.73 4.97
N LYS A 224 -6.07 16.63 5.54
CA LYS A 224 -7.10 15.67 5.08
C LYS A 224 -7.46 15.88 3.60
N GLU A 225 -7.49 17.13 3.16
CA GLU A 225 -7.79 17.55 1.79
C GLU A 225 -6.68 18.47 1.26
N PRO A 226 -5.56 17.90 0.78
CA PRO A 226 -4.46 18.70 0.26
C PRO A 226 -4.89 19.45 -1.00
N ILE A 227 -4.61 20.76 -1.06
CA ILE A 227 -4.98 21.62 -2.20
C ILE A 227 -4.42 21.07 -3.53
N TRP A 228 -3.16 20.65 -3.53
CA TRP A 228 -2.49 20.08 -4.71
C TRP A 228 -3.20 18.83 -5.23
N TYR A 229 -3.70 17.98 -4.33
CA TYR A 229 -4.39 16.75 -4.67
C TYR A 229 -5.76 17.07 -5.27
N ASN A 230 -6.51 17.98 -4.64
CA ASN A 230 -7.82 18.41 -5.13
C ASN A 230 -7.72 19.05 -6.53
N GLN A 231 -6.68 19.86 -6.78
CA GLN A 231 -6.45 20.44 -8.11
C GLN A 231 -6.12 19.38 -9.16
N GLY A 232 -5.31 18.37 -8.82
CA GLY A 232 -5.04 17.24 -9.71
C GLY A 232 -6.27 16.37 -9.95
N PHE A 233 -7.10 16.14 -8.93
CA PHE A 233 -8.37 15.44 -9.05
C PHE A 233 -9.33 16.15 -10.02
N GLU A 234 -9.51 17.46 -9.88
CA GLU A 234 -10.39 18.23 -10.78
C GLU A 234 -9.86 18.22 -12.23
N TYR A 235 -8.54 18.27 -12.42
CA TYR A 235 -7.94 18.10 -13.74
C TYR A 235 -8.27 16.72 -14.33
N LEU A 236 -8.03 15.64 -13.59
CA LEU A 236 -8.27 14.28 -14.06
C LEU A 236 -9.75 14.01 -14.33
N LYS A 237 -10.65 14.49 -13.46
CA LYS A 237 -12.09 14.40 -13.65
C LYS A 237 -12.54 15.07 -14.95
N ARG A 238 -11.94 16.22 -15.30
CA ARG A 238 -12.25 16.95 -16.53
C ARG A 238 -11.72 16.26 -17.79
N THR A 239 -10.59 15.57 -17.69
CA THR A 239 -9.91 14.96 -18.84
C THR A 239 -10.16 13.45 -19.00
N GLN A 240 -10.96 12.85 -18.12
CA GLN A 240 -11.34 11.44 -18.21
C GLN A 240 -12.27 11.21 -19.40
N GLN A 241 -12.02 10.16 -20.16
CA GLN A 241 -12.87 9.73 -21.27
C GLN A 241 -14.10 8.96 -20.76
N ASP A 242 -15.11 8.80 -21.62
CA ASP A 242 -16.36 8.08 -21.28
C ASP A 242 -16.14 6.61 -20.87
N ASP A 243 -15.07 5.99 -21.37
CA ASP A 243 -14.67 4.62 -21.02
C ASP A 243 -13.85 4.53 -19.71
N GLY A 244 -13.63 5.67 -19.05
CA GLY A 244 -12.88 5.80 -17.81
C GLY A 244 -11.37 5.94 -18.00
N SER A 245 -10.86 5.88 -19.23
CA SER A 245 -9.43 6.02 -19.52
C SER A 245 -8.98 7.48 -19.60
N TRP A 246 -7.66 7.69 -19.56
CA TRP A 246 -7.02 8.97 -19.88
C TRP A 246 -6.10 8.80 -21.07
N GLN A 247 -5.98 9.84 -21.90
CA GLN A 247 -5.04 9.86 -23.02
C GLN A 247 -3.74 10.55 -22.60
N GLY A 248 -2.60 9.92 -22.89
CA GLY A 248 -1.26 10.50 -22.68
C GLY A 248 -0.31 10.24 -23.83
N GLY A 249 0.92 10.75 -23.70
CA GLY A 249 1.95 10.71 -24.75
C GLY A 249 2.43 9.29 -25.12
N HIS A 250 2.19 8.31 -24.25
CA HIS A 250 2.56 6.91 -24.44
C HIS A 250 1.35 5.97 -24.60
N GLY A 251 0.18 6.54 -24.88
CA GLY A 251 -1.06 5.78 -25.06
C GLY A 251 -1.92 5.68 -23.78
N PRO A 252 -3.17 5.23 -23.93
CA PRO A 252 -4.17 5.35 -22.87
C PRO A 252 -3.92 4.42 -21.68
N VAL A 253 -3.31 3.26 -21.90
CA VAL A 253 -3.04 2.29 -20.82
C VAL A 253 -2.05 2.86 -19.80
N ILE A 254 -0.95 3.46 -20.27
CA ILE A 254 0.10 4.00 -19.39
C ILE A 254 -0.41 5.24 -18.66
N ALA A 255 -1.08 6.14 -19.39
CA ALA A 255 -1.65 7.35 -18.78
C ALA A 255 -2.66 7.01 -17.69
N THR A 256 -3.61 6.12 -18.01
CA THR A 256 -4.62 5.65 -17.03
C THR A 256 -3.96 5.02 -15.81
N ALA A 257 -2.90 4.23 -15.98
CA ALA A 257 -2.20 3.64 -14.85
C ALA A 257 -1.57 4.69 -13.92
N PHE A 258 -0.89 5.70 -14.46
CA PHE A 258 -0.30 6.77 -13.65
C PHE A 258 -1.36 7.65 -12.98
N ASP A 259 -2.43 7.98 -13.68
CA ASP A 259 -3.52 8.79 -13.15
C ASP A 259 -4.27 8.06 -12.03
N VAL A 260 -4.50 6.75 -12.16
CA VAL A 260 -5.05 5.93 -11.09
C VAL A 260 -4.09 5.85 -9.89
N LEU A 261 -2.78 5.72 -10.10
CA LEU A 261 -1.80 5.72 -9.01
C LEU A 261 -1.77 7.05 -8.24
N PHE A 262 -1.96 8.18 -8.94
CA PHE A 262 -2.15 9.50 -8.34
C PHE A 262 -3.44 9.55 -7.50
N LEU A 263 -4.58 9.17 -8.09
CA LEU A 263 -5.89 9.19 -7.43
C LEU A 263 -5.94 8.27 -6.19
N LEU A 264 -5.24 7.14 -6.24
CA LEU A 264 -5.15 6.24 -5.09
C LEU A 264 -4.24 6.75 -3.97
N ARG A 265 -3.49 7.83 -4.22
CA ARG A 265 -2.36 8.27 -3.39
C ARG A 265 -1.43 7.10 -3.06
N SER A 266 -1.00 6.41 -4.10
CA SER A 266 -0.29 5.13 -3.98
C SER A 266 0.96 5.21 -3.09
N THR A 267 1.78 6.27 -3.22
CA THR A 267 2.96 6.45 -2.37
C THR A 267 2.57 6.67 -0.91
N LYS A 268 1.56 7.50 -0.65
CA LYS A 268 1.06 7.68 0.73
C LYS A 268 0.66 6.35 1.35
N LYS A 269 -0.05 5.49 0.60
CA LYS A 269 -0.44 4.16 1.08
C LYS A 269 0.77 3.29 1.41
N SER A 270 1.81 3.29 0.57
CA SER A 270 3.05 2.58 0.88
C SER A 270 3.74 3.12 2.13
N ILE A 271 3.79 4.45 2.31
CA ILE A 271 4.35 5.10 3.51
C ILE A 271 3.56 4.71 4.76
N ASP A 272 2.23 4.74 4.70
CA ASP A 272 1.38 4.40 5.83
C ASP A 272 1.54 2.90 6.20
N LYS A 273 1.65 2.02 5.20
CA LYS A 273 1.99 0.59 5.40
C LYS A 273 3.35 0.43 6.09
N ALA A 274 4.35 1.20 5.68
CA ALA A 274 5.70 1.14 6.22
C ALA A 274 5.85 1.68 7.65
N LYS A 275 5.16 2.79 7.99
CA LYS A 275 5.33 3.50 9.27
C LYS A 275 4.30 3.15 10.34
N GLY A 276 3.16 2.57 9.96
CA GLY A 276 2.06 2.30 10.87
C GLY A 276 2.02 0.91 11.50
N LEU A 277 2.50 -0.16 10.85
CA LEU A 277 2.18 -1.55 11.21
C LEU A 277 3.27 -2.55 10.75
N GLY A 278 4.49 -2.42 11.28
CA GLY A 278 5.57 -3.39 11.10
C GLY A 278 5.37 -4.65 11.95
N GLU A 279 5.59 -5.81 11.34
CA GLU A 279 5.09 -7.17 11.69
C GLU A 279 3.56 -7.27 11.61
N GLY A 280 3.03 -7.57 10.41
CA GLY A 280 1.60 -7.88 10.29
C GLY A 280 0.88 -7.54 9.00
N THR A 281 1.54 -7.09 7.93
CA THR A 281 0.82 -6.88 6.68
C THR A 281 0.61 -8.20 5.96
N LEU A 282 -0.62 -8.70 5.98
CA LEU A 282 -1.04 -9.73 5.04
C LEU A 282 -1.30 -9.11 3.67
N VAL A 283 -1.20 -9.95 2.65
CA VAL A 283 -1.61 -9.69 1.27
C VAL A 283 -2.94 -8.92 1.30
N GLY A 284 -2.91 -7.62 0.96
CA GLY A 284 -4.09 -6.75 0.95
C GLY A 284 -4.08 -5.51 1.85
N GLY A 285 -3.03 -5.26 2.64
CA GLY A 285 -2.84 -3.95 3.30
C GLY A 285 -3.77 -3.67 4.49
N ARG A 286 -4.18 -4.69 5.23
CA ARG A 286 -4.89 -4.53 6.51
C ARG A 286 -3.95 -4.89 7.66
N GLY A 287 -3.86 -3.99 8.65
CA GLY A 287 -3.03 -4.16 9.84
C GLY A 287 -3.49 -5.27 10.77
N LEU A 288 -2.61 -5.68 11.67
CA LEU A 288 -2.94 -6.59 12.76
C LEU A 288 -3.65 -5.86 13.91
N PRO A 289 -4.53 -6.56 14.64
CA PRO A 289 -4.97 -6.16 15.96
C PRO A 289 -3.80 -6.12 16.96
N THR A 290 -3.77 -5.14 17.84
CA THR A 290 -2.66 -4.85 18.78
C THR A 290 -2.40 -5.90 19.86
N SER A 291 -3.27 -6.90 20.03
CA SER A 291 -3.17 -7.93 21.09
C SER A 291 -2.36 -9.17 20.70
N PHE A 292 -2.00 -9.33 19.42
CA PHE A 292 -1.21 -10.49 18.98
C PHE A 292 0.28 -10.40 19.35
N THR A 293 0.71 -9.29 19.94
CA THR A 293 2.08 -9.04 20.40
C THR A 293 2.49 -9.98 21.56
N ASP A 294 1.53 -10.43 22.38
CA ASP A 294 1.80 -11.22 23.60
C ASP A 294 2.04 -12.72 23.37
N LEU A 295 1.85 -13.24 22.16
CA LEU A 295 2.04 -14.67 21.87
C LEU A 295 3.51 -15.07 21.65
N GLN A 296 4.45 -14.12 21.64
CA GLN A 296 5.84 -14.36 21.22
C GLN A 296 6.81 -14.88 22.30
N LEU A 297 6.36 -15.16 23.54
CA LEU A 297 7.26 -15.61 24.61
C LEU A 297 6.91 -17.00 25.15
N ARG A 298 7.33 -18.04 24.43
CA ARG A 298 7.62 -19.36 25.02
C ARG A 298 9.07 -19.77 24.78
N ARG A 299 9.85 -19.74 25.87
CA ARG A 299 11.17 -20.40 26.04
C ARG A 299 12.33 -19.91 25.15
N GLY A 300 12.48 -18.59 25.00
CA GLY A 300 13.76 -18.01 24.56
C GLY A 300 14.27 -18.45 23.18
N ARG A 301 13.38 -18.94 22.32
CA ARG A 301 13.61 -19.15 20.89
C ARG A 301 12.45 -18.54 20.13
N VAL A 302 12.76 -17.63 19.21
CA VAL A 302 11.81 -17.08 18.26
C VAL A 302 11.46 -18.20 17.27
N VAL A 303 10.25 -18.72 17.38
CA VAL A 303 9.62 -19.55 16.35
C VAL A 303 8.47 -18.69 15.84
N GLY A 304 8.56 -18.23 14.58
CA GLY A 304 7.49 -17.44 13.97
C GLY A 304 6.19 -18.24 14.01
N ALA A 305 5.21 -17.77 14.79
CA ALA A 305 3.86 -18.30 14.70
C ALA A 305 3.31 -17.86 13.35
N GLY A 306 3.21 -18.80 12.41
CA GLY A 306 2.73 -18.52 11.05
C GLY A 306 1.28 -18.02 11.04
N ILE A 307 0.86 -17.49 9.87
CA ILE A 307 -0.48 -16.98 9.57
C ILE A 307 -1.59 -17.91 10.09
N ASP A 308 -1.37 -19.22 10.02
CA ASP A 308 -2.31 -20.24 10.49
C ASP A 308 -2.62 -20.17 11.98
N ALA A 309 -1.62 -19.91 12.82
CA ALA A 309 -1.81 -19.79 14.28
C ALA A 309 -2.63 -18.53 14.62
N MET A 310 -2.42 -17.45 13.87
CA MET A 310 -3.14 -16.19 14.05
C MET A 310 -4.60 -16.30 13.61
N ALA A 311 -4.84 -16.92 12.46
CA ALA A 311 -6.20 -17.21 11.99
C ALA A 311 -6.97 -18.08 13.00
N GLU A 312 -6.28 -19.03 13.63
CA GLU A 312 -6.88 -19.91 14.64
C GLU A 312 -7.27 -19.14 15.90
N ASP A 313 -6.42 -18.23 16.37
CA ASP A 313 -6.72 -17.38 17.51
C ASP A 313 -7.87 -16.41 17.23
N MET A 314 -7.97 -15.83 16.02
CA MET A 314 -9.09 -14.94 15.66
C MET A 314 -10.44 -15.66 15.71
N VAL A 315 -10.51 -16.90 15.21
CA VAL A 315 -11.74 -17.70 15.29
C VAL A 315 -12.04 -18.07 16.74
N ARG A 316 -11.02 -18.29 17.58
CA ARG A 316 -11.20 -18.51 19.03
C ARG A 316 -11.78 -17.26 19.71
N ILE A 317 -11.20 -16.08 19.46
CA ILE A 317 -11.67 -14.80 20.01
C ILE A 317 -13.12 -14.56 19.61
N LEU A 318 -13.46 -14.74 18.33
CA LEU A 318 -14.83 -14.53 17.86
C LEU A 318 -15.86 -15.48 18.51
N ASN A 319 -15.40 -16.60 19.04
CA ASN A 319 -16.25 -17.59 19.70
C ASN A 319 -16.35 -17.38 21.23
N ASP A 320 -15.67 -16.35 21.77
CA ASP A 320 -15.64 -16.02 23.19
C ASP A 320 -15.95 -14.53 23.40
N PRO A 321 -17.22 -14.16 23.62
CA PRO A 321 -17.64 -12.77 23.81
C PRO A 321 -17.00 -12.05 25.00
N GLU A 322 -16.47 -12.79 25.97
CA GLU A 322 -15.80 -12.23 27.15
C GLU A 322 -14.29 -12.04 26.91
N HIS A 323 -13.79 -12.41 25.73
CA HIS A 323 -12.39 -12.23 25.39
C HIS A 323 -12.07 -10.72 25.29
N PRO A 324 -10.95 -10.24 25.86
CA PRO A 324 -10.59 -8.81 25.85
C PRO A 324 -10.57 -8.16 24.46
N ASP A 325 -10.29 -8.96 23.43
CA ASP A 325 -10.19 -8.52 22.03
C ASP A 325 -11.45 -8.76 21.18
N TYR A 326 -12.53 -9.27 21.78
CA TYR A 326 -13.75 -9.59 21.06
C TYR A 326 -14.34 -8.34 20.38
N ASP A 327 -14.48 -7.25 21.12
CA ASP A 327 -15.03 -5.99 20.62
C ASP A 327 -14.18 -5.42 19.46
N TYR A 328 -12.86 -5.51 19.58
CA TYR A 328 -11.96 -5.08 18.51
C TYR A 328 -12.24 -5.84 17.21
N LEU A 329 -12.37 -7.18 17.30
CA LEU A 329 -12.60 -8.03 16.13
C LEU A 329 -14.00 -7.79 15.52
N VAL A 330 -14.99 -7.50 16.36
CA VAL A 330 -16.34 -7.10 15.95
C VAL A 330 -16.35 -5.78 15.19
N ASP A 331 -15.57 -4.80 15.65
CA ASP A 331 -15.46 -3.47 15.04
C ASP A 331 -14.56 -3.47 13.79
N ASN A 332 -13.66 -4.45 13.67
CA ASN A 332 -12.74 -4.61 12.55
C ASN A 332 -12.92 -5.97 11.83
N PRO A 333 -14.13 -6.29 11.33
CA PRO A 333 -14.44 -7.63 10.81
C PRO A 333 -13.68 -7.97 9.52
N ASP A 334 -13.14 -6.95 8.85
CA ASP A 334 -12.28 -7.08 7.67
C ASP A 334 -10.88 -7.63 7.99
N GLY A 335 -10.51 -7.68 9.28
CA GLY A 335 -9.25 -8.22 9.78
C GLY A 335 -9.29 -9.73 10.10
N LEU A 336 -10.44 -10.40 9.98
CA LEU A 336 -10.52 -11.85 10.19
C LEU A 336 -9.96 -12.63 8.99
N LEU A 337 -9.00 -13.50 9.28
CA LEU A 337 -8.23 -14.24 8.28
C LEU A 337 -8.49 -15.74 8.40
N LEU A 338 -8.23 -16.47 7.31
CA LEU A 338 -8.18 -17.93 7.32
C LEU A 338 -6.76 -18.39 7.05
N ALA A 339 -6.38 -19.51 7.68
CA ALA A 339 -5.13 -20.21 7.46
C ALA A 339 -4.85 -20.47 5.97
N ASP A 340 -3.59 -20.55 5.57
CA ASP A 340 -3.19 -20.95 4.21
C ASP A 340 -3.18 -22.46 4.03
N ASP A 341 -2.92 -23.21 5.12
CA ASP A 341 -3.05 -24.65 5.13
C ASP A 341 -4.51 -25.08 4.84
N GLY A 342 -4.69 -25.96 3.85
CA GLY A 342 -6.00 -26.37 3.37
C GLY A 342 -6.85 -27.13 4.40
N ALA A 343 -6.23 -27.87 5.33
CA ALA A 343 -6.95 -28.58 6.38
C ALA A 343 -7.35 -27.62 7.52
N ALA A 344 -6.44 -26.75 7.95
CA ALA A 344 -6.71 -25.72 8.95
C ALA A 344 -7.79 -24.73 8.46
N ARG A 345 -7.68 -24.26 7.21
CA ARG A 345 -8.69 -23.39 6.57
C ARG A 345 -10.06 -24.04 6.58
N LYS A 346 -10.13 -25.34 6.29
CA LYS A 346 -11.40 -26.08 6.27
C LYS A 346 -12.02 -26.18 7.66
N ASP A 347 -11.22 -26.46 8.69
CA ASP A 347 -11.71 -26.48 10.08
C ASP A 347 -12.20 -25.10 10.53
N GLN A 348 -11.42 -24.05 10.30
CA GLN A 348 -11.79 -22.67 10.61
C GLN A 348 -13.07 -22.24 9.88
N THR A 349 -13.21 -22.58 8.60
CA THR A 349 -14.43 -22.32 7.83
C THR A 349 -15.63 -23.00 8.49
N GLN A 350 -15.51 -24.25 8.95
CA GLN A 350 -16.59 -24.94 9.65
C GLN A 350 -16.93 -24.30 11.00
N ARG A 351 -15.93 -23.79 11.73
CA ARG A 351 -16.13 -23.03 12.96
C ARG A 351 -16.87 -21.71 12.70
N LEU A 352 -16.48 -20.96 11.68
CA LEU A 352 -17.19 -19.75 11.26
C LEU A 352 -18.63 -20.06 10.82
N VAL A 353 -18.88 -21.17 10.12
CA VAL A 353 -20.25 -21.61 9.79
C VAL A 353 -21.09 -21.84 11.05
N ARG A 354 -20.50 -22.43 12.10
CA ARG A 354 -21.20 -22.57 13.40
C ARG A 354 -21.47 -21.22 14.05
N ILE A 355 -20.48 -20.33 14.10
CA ILE A 355 -20.65 -18.98 14.64
C ILE A 355 -21.74 -18.23 13.87
N ALA A 356 -21.72 -18.24 12.54
CA ALA A 356 -22.73 -17.60 11.69
C ALA A 356 -24.16 -18.11 11.93
N LYS A 357 -24.34 -19.33 12.45
CA LYS A 357 -25.65 -19.91 12.74
C LYS A 357 -26.14 -19.67 14.16
N SER A 358 -25.25 -19.70 15.15
CA SER A 358 -25.64 -19.74 16.56
C SER A 358 -24.89 -18.77 17.48
N GLY A 359 -23.93 -18.00 16.97
CA GLY A 359 -23.19 -17.01 17.74
C GLY A 359 -24.05 -15.79 18.11
N PRO A 360 -23.55 -14.88 18.97
CA PRO A 360 -24.18 -13.59 19.20
C PRO A 360 -24.22 -12.74 17.92
N PRO A 361 -25.18 -11.81 17.76
CA PRO A 361 -25.42 -11.10 16.50
C PRO A 361 -24.16 -10.45 15.89
N GLU A 362 -23.29 -9.90 16.71
CA GLU A 362 -22.03 -9.26 16.35
C GLU A 362 -21.05 -10.28 15.75
N ALA A 363 -20.88 -11.43 16.41
CA ALA A 363 -20.05 -12.52 15.92
C ALA A 363 -20.61 -13.14 14.64
N ARG A 364 -21.94 -13.27 14.52
CA ARG A 364 -22.58 -13.77 13.29
C ARG A 364 -22.27 -12.84 12.12
N ARG A 365 -22.35 -11.53 12.31
CA ARG A 365 -22.01 -10.53 11.28
C ARG A 365 -20.57 -10.71 10.80
N VAL A 366 -19.60 -10.80 11.72
CA VAL A 366 -18.19 -10.99 11.36
C VAL A 366 -17.97 -12.33 10.65
N ALA A 367 -18.57 -13.41 11.15
CA ALA A 367 -18.44 -14.73 10.54
C ALA A 367 -19.02 -14.78 9.13
N VAL A 368 -20.21 -14.21 8.91
CA VAL A 368 -20.84 -14.12 7.58
C VAL A 368 -19.95 -13.35 6.60
N ARG A 369 -19.39 -12.21 7.03
CA ARG A 369 -18.45 -11.43 6.22
C ARG A 369 -17.20 -12.23 5.84
N ALA A 370 -16.59 -12.88 6.81
CA ALA A 370 -15.38 -13.68 6.60
C ALA A 370 -15.63 -14.86 5.65
N LEU A 371 -16.77 -15.55 5.81
CA LEU A 371 -17.19 -16.63 4.91
C LEU A 371 -17.39 -16.11 3.48
N ALA A 372 -18.08 -14.99 3.31
CA ALA A 372 -18.32 -14.41 1.98
C ALA A 372 -17.03 -14.03 1.24
N ARG A 373 -16.00 -13.58 1.97
CA ARG A 373 -14.73 -13.16 1.38
C ARG A 373 -13.74 -14.30 1.17
N ASN A 374 -13.75 -15.30 2.06
CA ASN A 374 -12.66 -16.29 2.14
C ASN A 374 -13.13 -17.75 1.95
N GLY A 375 -14.43 -18.06 2.09
CA GLY A 375 -14.95 -19.43 2.24
C GLY A 375 -15.26 -20.21 0.95
N GLY A 376 -14.95 -19.66 -0.23
CA GLY A 376 -15.26 -20.31 -1.52
C GLY A 376 -16.76 -20.53 -1.76
N PHE A 377 -17.13 -21.42 -2.69
CA PHE A 377 -18.54 -21.67 -3.02
C PHE A 377 -19.29 -22.55 -2.00
N ASP A 378 -18.57 -23.35 -1.21
CA ASP A 378 -19.18 -24.32 -0.29
C ASP A 378 -19.93 -23.64 0.88
N VAL A 379 -19.63 -22.38 1.17
CA VAL A 379 -20.28 -21.60 2.24
C VAL A 379 -21.55 -20.88 1.80
N VAL A 380 -21.88 -20.88 0.50
CA VAL A 380 -23.08 -20.21 -0.04
C VAL A 380 -24.37 -20.61 0.67
N PRO A 381 -24.63 -21.89 1.01
CA PRO A 381 -25.81 -22.26 1.80
C PRO A 381 -25.90 -21.53 3.16
N THR A 382 -24.76 -21.26 3.80
CA THR A 382 -24.72 -20.52 5.07
C THR A 382 -25.04 -19.05 4.87
N LEU A 383 -24.56 -18.44 3.78
CA LEU A 383 -24.93 -17.06 3.42
C LEU A 383 -26.43 -16.95 3.08
N ILE A 384 -26.99 -17.94 2.38
CA ILE A 384 -28.42 -17.99 2.08
C ILE A 384 -29.24 -18.11 3.37
N TYR A 385 -28.83 -18.98 4.30
CA TYR A 385 -29.46 -19.10 5.62
C TYR A 385 -29.45 -17.76 6.36
N ALA A 386 -28.32 -17.05 6.37
CA ALA A 386 -28.15 -15.77 7.05
C ALA A 386 -29.00 -14.61 6.47
N LEU A 387 -29.63 -14.77 5.30
CA LEU A 387 -30.62 -13.80 4.81
C LEU A 387 -31.86 -13.70 5.70
N SER A 388 -32.17 -14.76 6.44
CA SER A 388 -33.28 -14.81 7.39
C SER A 388 -32.89 -14.42 8.82
N ASP A 389 -31.67 -13.92 9.04
CA ASP A 389 -31.20 -13.55 10.36
C ASP A 389 -32.09 -12.46 11.00
N PRO A 390 -32.51 -12.60 12.27
CA PRO A 390 -33.32 -11.60 12.94
C PRO A 390 -32.60 -10.25 13.13
N ASN A 391 -31.27 -10.24 13.10
CA ASN A 391 -30.48 -9.02 13.11
C ASN A 391 -30.24 -8.53 11.68
N MET A 392 -30.80 -7.35 11.36
CA MET A 392 -30.73 -6.74 10.04
C MET A 392 -29.29 -6.49 9.54
N ALA A 393 -28.33 -6.27 10.44
CA ALA A 393 -26.94 -6.09 10.05
C ALA A 393 -26.33 -7.39 9.50
N VAL A 394 -26.66 -8.54 10.11
CA VAL A 394 -26.21 -9.87 9.63
C VAL A 394 -26.86 -10.20 8.29
N MET A 395 -28.16 -9.94 8.13
CA MET A 395 -28.87 -10.15 6.86
C MET A 395 -28.27 -9.31 5.72
N ARG A 396 -27.97 -8.02 5.95
CA ARG A 396 -27.33 -7.16 4.95
C ARG A 396 -25.95 -7.69 4.57
N GLU A 397 -25.18 -8.14 5.55
CA GLU A 397 -23.88 -8.74 5.32
C GLU A 397 -23.98 -10.00 4.45
N ALA A 398 -24.96 -10.85 4.71
CA ALA A 398 -25.24 -12.04 3.93
C ALA A 398 -25.64 -11.71 2.48
N ARG A 399 -26.52 -10.71 2.30
CA ARG A 399 -26.93 -10.20 0.99
C ARG A 399 -25.74 -9.71 0.18
N ASP A 400 -24.91 -8.86 0.78
CA ASP A 400 -23.77 -8.26 0.09
C ASP A 400 -22.68 -9.31 -0.16
N GLY A 401 -22.52 -10.28 0.76
CA GLY A 401 -21.69 -11.46 0.56
C GLY A 401 -22.15 -12.33 -0.61
N LEU A 402 -23.45 -12.58 -0.77
CA LEU A 402 -23.98 -13.34 -1.91
C LEU A 402 -23.76 -12.61 -3.24
N ARG A 403 -23.94 -11.29 -3.28
CA ARG A 403 -23.60 -10.46 -4.45
C ARG A 403 -22.12 -10.57 -4.82
N PHE A 404 -21.25 -10.52 -3.82
CA PHE A 404 -19.81 -10.64 -4.00
C PHE A 404 -19.40 -12.02 -4.54
N VAL A 405 -19.82 -13.11 -3.87
CA VAL A 405 -19.44 -14.49 -4.26
C VAL A 405 -20.00 -14.85 -5.64
N SER A 406 -21.23 -14.43 -5.95
CA SER A 406 -21.87 -14.73 -7.24
C SER A 406 -21.44 -13.84 -8.39
N ARG A 407 -20.72 -12.74 -8.12
CA ARG A 407 -20.44 -11.65 -9.07
C ARG A 407 -21.71 -11.04 -9.69
N LYS A 408 -22.87 -11.18 -9.04
CA LYS A 408 -24.14 -10.53 -9.41
C LYS A 408 -24.35 -9.32 -8.51
N PHE A 409 -23.78 -8.18 -8.89
CA PHE A 409 -23.76 -6.98 -8.04
C PHE A 409 -25.16 -6.45 -7.69
N ASP A 410 -26.12 -6.53 -8.63
CA ASP A 410 -27.52 -6.15 -8.37
C ASP A 410 -28.26 -7.21 -7.50
N GLY A 411 -27.75 -8.43 -7.46
CA GLY A 411 -28.35 -9.56 -6.76
C GLY A 411 -29.76 -9.86 -7.27
N PHE A 412 -30.68 -10.10 -6.34
CA PHE A 412 -32.10 -10.34 -6.61
C PHE A 412 -33.00 -9.28 -5.97
N GLY A 413 -32.56 -8.02 -5.96
CA GLY A 413 -33.40 -6.88 -5.59
C GLY A 413 -33.72 -6.71 -4.10
N LEU A 414 -33.04 -7.45 -3.20
CA LEU A 414 -33.25 -7.30 -1.75
C LEU A 414 -32.72 -5.93 -1.25
N GLY A 415 -33.62 -5.06 -0.79
CA GLY A 415 -33.30 -3.74 -0.26
C GLY A 415 -32.68 -3.75 1.14
N ASP A 416 -32.46 -2.58 1.75
CA ASP A 416 -31.83 -2.46 3.08
C ASP A 416 -32.80 -2.70 4.26
N LYS A 417 -34.11 -2.59 4.00
CA LYS A 417 -35.18 -2.82 4.99
C LYS A 417 -36.31 -3.68 4.36
N PRO A 418 -36.01 -4.90 3.91
CA PRO A 418 -36.99 -5.73 3.23
C PRO A 418 -38.06 -6.24 4.20
N THR A 419 -39.25 -6.51 3.64
CA THR A 419 -40.31 -7.29 4.26
C THR A 419 -39.92 -8.78 4.34
N LYS A 420 -40.64 -9.56 5.14
CA LYS A 420 -40.39 -11.01 5.26
C LYS A 420 -40.62 -11.72 3.93
N GLU A 421 -41.62 -11.26 3.17
CA GLU A 421 -41.96 -11.75 1.84
C GLU A 421 -40.81 -11.49 0.85
N GLU A 422 -40.21 -10.30 0.86
CA GLU A 422 -39.06 -9.98 0.01
C GLU A 422 -37.82 -10.82 0.36
N VAL A 423 -37.56 -11.03 1.65
CA VAL A 423 -36.47 -11.93 2.10
C VAL A 423 -36.71 -13.35 1.62
N TYR A 424 -37.94 -13.86 1.74
CA TYR A 424 -38.29 -15.21 1.27
C TYR A 424 -38.08 -15.35 -0.24
N VAL A 425 -38.59 -14.40 -1.04
CA VAL A 425 -38.44 -14.42 -2.50
C VAL A 425 -36.97 -14.40 -2.91
N ALA A 426 -36.17 -13.49 -2.33
CA ALA A 426 -34.74 -13.41 -2.61
C ALA A 426 -34.01 -14.70 -2.21
N THR A 427 -34.38 -15.29 -1.07
CA THR A 427 -33.82 -16.56 -0.58
C THR A 427 -34.06 -17.69 -1.58
N GLU A 428 -35.29 -17.86 -2.07
CA GLU A 428 -35.60 -18.90 -3.06
C GLU A 428 -34.89 -18.67 -4.40
N GLN A 429 -34.72 -17.42 -4.82
CA GLN A 429 -33.94 -17.08 -6.02
C GLN A 429 -32.45 -17.40 -5.85
N TRP A 430 -31.86 -17.12 -4.68
CA TRP A 430 -30.48 -17.51 -4.38
C TRP A 430 -30.32 -19.04 -4.29
N LYS A 431 -31.28 -19.77 -3.72
CA LYS A 431 -31.28 -21.25 -3.72
C LYS A 431 -31.34 -21.81 -5.14
N ALA A 432 -32.23 -21.28 -5.98
CA ALA A 432 -32.36 -21.67 -7.38
C ALA A 432 -31.07 -21.41 -8.15
N TRP A 433 -30.47 -20.21 -7.99
CA TRP A 433 -29.18 -19.89 -8.58
C TRP A 433 -28.09 -20.85 -8.12
N TYR A 434 -27.95 -21.11 -6.83
CA TYR A 434 -26.90 -22.00 -6.33
C TYR A 434 -27.07 -23.44 -6.84
N ARG A 435 -28.31 -23.91 -7.02
CA ARG A 435 -28.60 -25.22 -7.66
C ARG A 435 -28.17 -25.30 -9.13
N THR A 436 -28.08 -24.17 -9.84
CA THR A 436 -27.51 -24.18 -11.21
C THR A 436 -26.01 -24.51 -11.20
N ILE A 437 -25.32 -24.26 -10.09
CA ILE A 437 -23.88 -24.51 -9.89
C ILE A 437 -23.66 -25.85 -9.19
N ARG A 438 -24.48 -26.16 -8.17
CA ARG A 438 -24.45 -27.36 -7.34
C ARG A 438 -25.85 -27.99 -7.31
N PRO A 439 -26.22 -28.82 -8.31
CA PRO A 439 -27.57 -29.38 -8.42
C PRO A 439 -28.04 -30.18 -7.20
N GLN A 440 -27.09 -30.78 -6.47
CA GLN A 440 -27.33 -31.58 -5.27
C GLN A 440 -27.23 -30.77 -3.96
N ALA A 441 -27.22 -29.43 -4.04
CA ALA A 441 -27.10 -28.57 -2.86
C ALA A 441 -28.31 -28.73 -1.92
N TYR A 442 -28.01 -28.94 -0.65
CA TYR A 442 -28.97 -28.92 0.44
C TYR A 442 -28.91 -27.56 1.15
N PHE A 443 -30.04 -27.07 1.62
CA PHE A 443 -30.14 -25.82 2.37
C PHE A 443 -30.73 -26.12 3.73
N ASP A 444 -30.13 -25.54 4.77
CA ASP A 444 -30.72 -25.57 6.10
C ASP A 444 -31.98 -24.68 6.11
N ASN A 445 -33.03 -25.16 6.76
CA ASN A 445 -34.30 -24.44 6.90
C ASN A 445 -34.26 -23.48 8.08
#